data_AF-A0A0F9TBB6-F1
#
_entry.id   AF-A0A0F9TBB6-F1
#
_cell.length_a   1.000
_cell.length_b   1.000
_cell.length_c   1.000
_cell.angle_alpha   90.00
_cell.angle_beta   90.00
_cell.angle_gamma   90.00
#
_symmetry.space_group_name_H-M   'P 1'
#
loop_
_entity.id
_entity.type
_entity.pdbx_description
1 polymer ?
#
loop_
_entity_poly.entity_id
_entity_poly.type
_entity_poly.pdbx_seq_one_letter_code
_entity_poly.pdbx_strand_id
1 'polypeptide(L)'
;MPDDLRDPKPVKIRCDACPVMCFIADGKSGACDRYANHAGELVRLDPLTVIQSGAKAVAFLDQSNNAQDWDGDVIQGGRDFVTAVGAGTTYPDYKPAPFIVSQEVDGIDMVTVVTEGIFSYCGVKVKIDTDRHIGEERAVVRAEGEAIGHVMTSEYGSKMLSLGGVEHLTGGSKKEGRATCDALLRLCNRERVEVTIDGGVTMVIEAGKAPIINGTPEKLMRVGCGSATIGMFAKQWFGHVDEVV
;
A
#
# COMPACT_ATOMS: atom_id res chain seq x y z
N MET A 1 -57.81 6.73 -9.49
CA MET A 1 -56.47 7.35 -9.52
C MET A 1 -55.46 6.21 -9.52
N PRO A 2 -54.64 6.04 -10.57
CA PRO A 2 -53.61 5.01 -10.60
C PRO A 2 -52.34 5.54 -9.91
N ASP A 3 -52.06 5.04 -8.71
CA ASP A 3 -50.83 5.36 -7.93
C ASP A 3 -49.80 4.20 -7.96
N ASP A 4 -49.87 3.31 -8.95
CA ASP A 4 -48.94 2.18 -9.12
C ASP A 4 -47.89 2.41 -10.21
N LEU A 5 -47.35 3.63 -10.29
CA LEU A 5 -46.09 3.92 -10.99
C LEU A 5 -44.96 4.19 -9.98
N ARG A 6 -44.80 3.28 -9.00
CA ARG A 6 -43.50 3.15 -8.34
C ARG A 6 -42.63 2.33 -9.26
N ASP A 7 -41.73 3.00 -9.98
CA ASP A 7 -40.61 2.37 -10.67
C ASP A 7 -40.03 1.25 -9.78
N PRO A 8 -39.78 0.04 -10.31
CA PRO A 8 -39.22 -1.04 -9.51
C PRO A 8 -37.92 -0.53 -8.91
N LYS A 9 -37.88 -0.41 -7.57
CA LYS A 9 -36.71 0.07 -6.84
C LYS A 9 -35.47 -0.60 -7.44
N PRO A 10 -34.44 0.17 -7.87
CA PRO A 10 -33.32 -0.41 -8.56
C PRO A 10 -32.67 -1.47 -7.66
N VAL A 11 -32.79 -2.73 -8.07
CA VAL A 11 -32.24 -3.90 -7.35
C VAL A 11 -30.73 -3.76 -7.14
N LYS A 12 -30.08 -2.96 -8.01
CA LYS A 12 -28.69 -2.54 -7.88
C LYS A 12 -28.55 -1.09 -8.33
N ILE A 13 -27.75 -0.31 -7.61
CA ILE A 13 -27.28 1.00 -8.07
C ILE A 13 -25.90 0.87 -8.69
N ARG A 14 -25.58 1.74 -9.65
CA ARG A 14 -24.21 1.91 -10.12
C ARG A 14 -23.55 2.98 -9.25
N CYS A 15 -22.54 2.59 -8.49
CA CYS A 15 -21.75 3.53 -7.70
C CYS A 15 -20.95 4.42 -8.65
N ASP A 16 -20.97 5.74 -8.43
CA ASP A 16 -20.18 6.73 -9.17
C ASP A 16 -19.10 7.37 -8.27
N ALA A 17 -18.87 6.79 -7.09
CA ALA A 17 -17.85 7.26 -6.17
C ALA A 17 -16.43 7.05 -6.68
N CYS A 18 -16.24 6.12 -7.63
CA CYS A 18 -14.94 5.75 -8.16
C CYS A 18 -14.99 5.28 -9.61
N PRO A 19 -13.84 5.29 -10.34
CA PRO A 19 -13.79 4.84 -11.73
C PRO A 19 -14.14 3.36 -11.95
N VAL A 20 -14.08 2.51 -10.91
CA VAL A 20 -14.51 1.09 -11.00
C VAL A 20 -16.01 1.00 -11.29
N MET A 21 -16.79 1.98 -10.83
CA MET A 21 -18.23 2.09 -11.03
C MET A 21 -19.01 0.79 -10.75
N CYS A 22 -18.73 0.17 -9.61
CA CYS A 22 -19.30 -1.13 -9.26
C CYS A 22 -20.84 -1.08 -9.10
N PHE A 23 -21.50 -2.21 -9.38
CA PHE A 23 -22.93 -2.37 -9.14
C PHE A 23 -23.18 -2.91 -7.74
N ILE A 24 -23.91 -2.17 -6.92
CA ILE A 24 -24.15 -2.48 -5.50
C ILE A 24 -25.62 -2.88 -5.31
N ALA A 25 -25.86 -4.11 -4.88
CA ALA A 25 -27.21 -4.58 -4.56
C ALA A 25 -27.74 -3.94 -3.28
N ASP A 26 -29.06 -3.78 -3.17
CA ASP A 26 -29.69 -3.21 -1.98
C ASP A 26 -29.27 -3.96 -0.69
N GLY A 27 -28.92 -3.20 0.34
CA GLY A 27 -28.40 -3.70 1.61
C GLY A 27 -26.98 -4.29 1.56
N LYS A 28 -26.22 -4.08 0.46
CA LYS A 28 -24.83 -4.53 0.32
C LYS A 28 -23.86 -3.36 0.26
N SER A 29 -22.62 -3.62 0.68
CA SER A 29 -21.48 -2.75 0.41
C SER A 29 -20.96 -2.97 -1.02
N GLY A 30 -20.36 -1.93 -1.58
CA GLY A 30 -19.62 -1.98 -2.83
C GLY A 30 -18.24 -2.62 -2.64
N ALA A 31 -17.52 -2.83 -3.73
CA ALA A 31 -16.23 -3.54 -3.71
C ALA A 31 -15.14 -2.91 -2.82
N CYS A 32 -15.29 -1.64 -2.46
CA CYS A 32 -14.37 -0.94 -1.57
C CYS A 32 -14.79 -0.95 -0.10
N ASP A 33 -15.97 -1.50 0.22
CA ASP A 33 -16.66 -1.44 1.52
C ASP A 33 -16.99 -0.04 2.07
N ARG A 34 -16.59 1.03 1.37
CA ARG A 34 -16.82 2.43 1.79
C ARG A 34 -18.20 2.97 1.47
N TYR A 35 -18.88 2.37 0.51
CA TYR A 35 -20.20 2.77 0.06
C TYR A 35 -21.15 1.58 0.06
N ALA A 36 -22.41 1.81 0.40
CA ALA A 36 -23.46 0.81 0.32
C ALA A 36 -24.66 1.35 -0.46
N ASN A 37 -25.45 0.43 -0.97
CA ASN A 37 -26.78 0.73 -1.47
C ASN A 37 -27.77 0.58 -0.31
N HIS A 38 -28.39 1.69 0.10
CA HIS A 38 -29.48 1.67 1.06
C HIS A 38 -30.75 2.16 0.36
N ALA A 39 -31.67 1.24 0.07
CA ALA A 39 -32.96 1.53 -0.56
C ALA A 39 -32.88 2.25 -1.92
N GLY A 40 -31.81 2.04 -2.68
CA GLY A 40 -31.57 2.70 -3.97
C GLY A 40 -30.71 3.96 -3.88
N GLU A 41 -30.23 4.30 -2.68
CA GLU A 41 -29.34 5.44 -2.45
C GLU A 41 -27.93 4.98 -2.15
N LEU A 42 -26.95 5.70 -2.71
CA LEU A 42 -25.54 5.46 -2.42
C LEU A 42 -25.17 6.15 -1.11
N VAL A 43 -24.93 5.37 -0.06
CA VAL A 43 -24.61 5.88 1.28
C VAL A 43 -23.15 5.55 1.62
N ARG A 44 -22.43 6.51 2.20
CA ARG A 44 -21.05 6.31 2.69
C ARG A 44 -21.08 5.61 4.05
N LEU A 45 -20.26 4.58 4.22
CA LEU A 45 -20.17 3.76 5.43
C LEU A 45 -19.02 4.18 6.36
N ASP A 46 -17.93 4.71 5.81
CA ASP A 46 -16.74 5.05 6.60
C ASP A 46 -16.93 6.40 7.33
N PRO A 47 -16.79 6.43 8.67
CA PRO A 47 -16.79 7.67 9.43
C PRO A 47 -15.51 8.48 9.16
N LEU A 48 -15.61 9.81 9.26
CA LEU A 48 -14.43 10.67 9.32
C LEU A 48 -13.60 10.26 10.55
N THR A 49 -12.36 9.82 10.33
CA THR A 49 -11.45 9.48 11.43
C THR A 49 -10.71 10.74 11.87
N VAL A 50 -11.03 11.23 13.07
CA VAL A 50 -10.28 12.29 13.73
C VAL A 50 -9.26 11.62 14.66
N ILE A 51 -7.97 11.84 14.38
CA ILE A 51 -6.90 11.33 15.24
C ILE A 51 -6.76 12.30 16.41
N GLN A 52 -7.21 11.86 17.58
CA GLN A 52 -6.92 12.54 18.84
C GLN A 52 -5.68 11.87 19.44
N SER A 53 -4.54 12.58 19.44
CA SER A 53 -3.19 12.17 19.89
C SER A 53 -2.39 11.24 18.95
N GLY A 54 -1.10 11.57 18.77
CA GLY A 54 -0.15 10.82 17.96
C GLY A 54 0.71 9.84 18.77
N ALA A 55 1.33 8.87 18.09
CA ALA A 55 2.35 8.00 18.68
C ALA A 55 3.68 8.76 18.84
N LYS A 56 4.45 8.43 19.89
CA LYS A 56 5.79 9.01 20.12
C LYS A 56 6.71 8.74 18.91
N ALA A 57 7.23 9.78 18.28
CA ALA A 57 8.24 9.67 17.24
C ALA A 57 9.61 10.14 17.74
N VAL A 58 10.68 9.66 17.08
CA VAL A 58 12.07 10.07 17.35
C VAL A 58 12.54 11.03 16.25
N ALA A 59 13.22 12.11 16.65
CA ALA A 59 13.73 13.12 15.72
C ALA A 59 14.70 12.53 14.69
N PHE A 60 14.48 12.82 13.40
CA PHE A 60 15.22 12.21 12.31
C PHE A 60 16.59 12.86 12.03
N LEU A 61 16.97 13.97 12.67
CA LEU A 61 18.32 14.56 12.66
C LEU A 61 18.34 15.75 13.64
N ASP A 62 19.11 15.63 14.72
CA ASP A 62 19.35 16.74 15.66
C ASP A 62 20.67 17.44 15.30
N GLN A 63 20.61 18.40 14.37
CA GLN A 63 21.72 19.31 14.08
C GLN A 63 21.23 20.72 13.79
N SER A 64 20.67 21.38 14.80
CA SER A 64 20.82 22.84 14.97
C SER A 64 20.39 23.21 16.39
N ASN A 65 20.89 24.35 16.91
CA ASN A 65 20.68 24.87 18.26
C ASN A 65 19.21 25.19 18.67
N ASN A 66 18.22 24.53 18.06
CA ASN A 66 16.80 24.57 18.42
C ASN A 66 16.29 23.17 18.85
N ALA A 67 17.15 22.39 19.49
CA ALA A 67 16.88 21.02 19.95
C ALA A 67 16.33 20.94 21.39
N GLN A 68 15.91 22.06 21.97
CA GLN A 68 15.28 22.06 23.30
C GLN A 68 13.77 22.24 23.13
N ASP A 69 13.03 21.31 23.76
CA ASP A 69 11.59 21.29 23.98
C ASP A 69 10.68 20.80 22.84
N TRP A 70 11.11 19.80 22.06
CA TRP A 70 10.15 18.97 21.32
C TRP A 70 9.90 17.65 22.06
N ASP A 71 8.66 17.43 22.51
CA ASP A 71 8.23 16.32 23.37
C ASP A 71 7.98 14.99 22.62
N GLY A 72 8.31 14.95 21.32
CA GLY A 72 8.11 13.78 20.46
C GLY A 72 6.67 13.63 19.97
N ASP A 73 5.83 14.64 20.17
CA ASP A 73 4.49 14.70 19.60
C ASP A 73 4.54 15.27 18.18
N VAL A 74 4.27 14.41 17.20
CA VAL A 74 4.20 14.75 15.77
C VAL A 74 3.00 15.66 15.47
N ILE A 75 1.95 15.55 16.26
CA ILE A 75 0.65 16.20 16.05
C ILE A 75 0.44 17.36 17.05
N GLN A 76 1.24 17.41 18.12
CA GLN A 76 1.13 18.37 19.21
C GLN A 76 -0.27 18.33 19.84
N GLY A 77 -0.73 17.14 20.24
CA GLY A 77 -2.08 16.70 20.65
C GLY A 77 -2.79 17.45 21.78
N GLY A 78 -2.32 18.63 22.17
CA GLY A 78 -3.14 19.66 22.82
C GLY A 78 -4.06 20.43 21.85
N ARG A 79 -4.07 20.08 20.56
CA ARG A 79 -4.88 20.70 19.49
C ARG A 79 -5.60 19.64 18.67
N ASP A 80 -6.82 19.97 18.24
CA ASP A 80 -7.62 19.15 17.34
C ASP A 80 -7.02 19.20 15.92
N PHE A 81 -6.33 18.14 15.52
CA PHE A 81 -5.71 18.05 14.20
C PHE A 81 -6.46 17.05 13.31
N VAL A 82 -7.06 17.55 12.23
CA VAL A 82 -7.77 16.73 11.26
C VAL A 82 -6.78 16.24 10.20
N THR A 83 -6.61 14.93 10.08
CA THR A 83 -5.75 14.30 9.04
C THR A 83 -6.60 13.68 7.93
N ALA A 84 -5.98 13.45 6.77
CA ALA A 84 -6.56 12.66 5.68
C ALA A 84 -6.41 11.14 5.86
N VAL A 85 -5.74 10.68 6.92
CA VAL A 85 -5.43 9.27 7.13
C VAL A 85 -6.73 8.54 7.47
N GLY A 86 -7.05 7.50 6.70
CA GLY A 86 -8.30 6.74 6.84
C GLY A 86 -9.51 7.38 6.15
N ALA A 87 -9.36 8.53 5.49
CA ALA A 87 -10.47 9.20 4.81
C ALA A 87 -10.93 8.41 3.56
N GLY A 88 -10.03 7.79 2.79
CA GLY A 88 -10.43 6.74 1.84
C GLY A 88 -11.33 7.19 0.66
N THR A 89 -10.81 8.01 -0.24
CA THR A 89 -11.40 8.30 -1.58
C THR A 89 -10.76 7.39 -2.62
N THR A 90 -11.18 7.52 -3.87
CA THR A 90 -10.70 6.73 -4.98
C THR A 90 -9.84 7.50 -5.98
N TYR A 91 -8.83 6.83 -6.52
CA TYR A 91 -8.00 7.34 -7.62
C TYR A 91 -8.60 6.95 -8.98
N PRO A 92 -8.48 7.82 -10.01
CA PRO A 92 -8.18 9.26 -9.94
C PRO A 92 -9.26 10.05 -9.19
N ASP A 93 -8.82 10.97 -8.34
CA ASP A 93 -9.71 11.80 -7.52
C ASP A 93 -10.11 13.05 -8.30
N TYR A 94 -11.31 13.03 -8.90
CA TYR A 94 -11.95 14.20 -9.50
C TYR A 94 -13.01 14.81 -8.58
N LYS A 95 -13.19 14.29 -7.36
CA LYS A 95 -14.15 14.85 -6.41
C LYS A 95 -13.41 15.87 -5.52
N PRO A 96 -13.96 17.08 -5.32
CA PRO A 96 -13.39 18.04 -4.37
C PRO A 96 -13.21 17.41 -2.99
N ALA A 97 -12.20 17.89 -2.25
CA ALA A 97 -11.89 17.45 -0.89
C ALA A 97 -13.18 17.32 -0.05
N PRO A 98 -13.52 16.11 0.44
CA PRO A 98 -14.79 15.90 1.15
C PRO A 98 -14.86 16.65 2.48
N PHE A 99 -13.71 17.06 3.03
CA PHE A 99 -13.63 17.83 4.26
C PHE A 99 -12.74 19.04 4.07
N ILE A 100 -13.32 20.21 4.34
CA ILE A 100 -12.62 21.48 4.47
C ILE A 100 -12.88 21.94 5.89
N VAL A 101 -11.81 22.04 6.68
CA VAL A 101 -11.88 22.39 8.11
C VAL A 101 -11.11 23.68 8.32
N SER A 102 -11.75 24.66 8.97
CA SER A 102 -11.12 25.92 9.37
C SER A 102 -10.91 25.96 10.88
N GLN A 103 -9.76 26.44 11.31
CA GLN A 103 -9.44 26.73 12.71
C GLN A 103 -8.56 27.98 12.81
N GLU A 104 -8.61 28.70 13.92
CA GLU A 104 -7.68 29.81 14.19
C GLU A 104 -6.57 29.29 15.10
N VAL A 105 -5.31 29.49 14.69
CA VAL A 105 -4.12 29.11 15.47
C VAL A 105 -3.25 30.35 15.65
N ASP A 106 -3.04 30.78 16.89
CA ASP A 106 -2.24 31.97 17.23
C ASP A 106 -2.68 33.25 16.47
N GLY A 107 -3.98 33.42 16.24
CA GLY A 107 -4.52 34.55 15.47
C GLY A 107 -4.39 34.42 13.96
N ILE A 108 -4.01 33.25 13.44
CA ILE A 108 -3.88 32.94 12.02
C ILE A 108 -4.97 31.96 11.61
N ASP A 109 -5.73 32.29 10.56
CA ASP A 109 -6.67 31.37 9.92
C ASP A 109 -5.91 30.20 9.28
N MET A 110 -6.09 29.01 9.82
CA MET A 110 -5.60 27.76 9.26
C MET A 110 -6.76 27.00 8.60
N VAL A 111 -6.62 26.73 7.30
CA VAL A 111 -7.58 25.92 6.53
C VAL A 111 -6.92 24.61 6.14
N THR A 112 -7.47 23.50 6.63
CA THR A 112 -7.06 22.15 6.26
C THR A 112 -8.00 21.60 5.19
N VAL A 113 -7.45 21.38 3.99
CA VAL A 113 -8.16 20.74 2.88
C VAL A 113 -7.76 19.27 2.85
N VAL A 114 -8.71 18.40 3.15
CA VAL A 114 -8.48 16.95 3.22
C VAL A 114 -8.89 16.33 1.89
N THR A 115 -7.92 16.20 0.98
CA THR A 115 -8.07 15.32 -0.19
C THR A 115 -7.68 13.92 0.23
N GLU A 116 -8.56 12.97 0.01
CA GLU A 116 -8.23 11.58 0.29
C GLU A 116 -7.40 11.02 -0.90
N GLY A 117 -6.70 9.90 -0.75
CA GLY A 117 -6.03 9.23 -1.87
C GLY A 117 -5.94 7.73 -1.60
N ILE A 118 -6.22 6.88 -2.59
CA ILE A 118 -5.91 5.46 -2.43
C ILE A 118 -4.41 5.29 -2.55
N PHE A 119 -3.81 4.58 -1.60
CA PHE A 119 -2.62 3.79 -1.85
C PHE A 119 -2.97 2.62 -2.79
N SER A 120 -3.27 2.92 -4.05
CA SER A 120 -3.51 1.91 -5.08
C SER A 120 -2.14 1.51 -5.63
N TYR A 121 -1.42 0.69 -4.87
CA TYR A 121 -0.24 0.04 -5.41
C TYR A 121 -0.69 -1.01 -6.41
N CYS A 122 -0.41 -0.78 -7.69
CA CYS A 122 -0.61 -1.80 -8.70
C CYS A 122 0.45 -2.90 -8.60
N GLY A 123 1.51 -2.73 -7.81
CA GLY A 123 2.55 -3.74 -7.63
C GLY A 123 3.41 -3.52 -6.40
N VAL A 124 4.25 -4.51 -6.10
CA VAL A 124 5.23 -4.50 -5.01
C VAL A 124 6.62 -4.82 -5.56
N LYS A 125 7.64 -4.17 -5.00
CA LYS A 125 9.02 -4.58 -5.20
C LYS A 125 9.44 -5.49 -4.05
N VAL A 126 10.03 -6.63 -4.38
CA VAL A 126 10.54 -7.59 -3.40
C VAL A 126 12.06 -7.64 -3.50
N LYS A 127 12.72 -7.27 -2.41
CA LYS A 127 14.18 -7.39 -2.25
C LYS A 127 14.51 -8.77 -1.70
N ILE A 128 15.38 -9.49 -2.40
CA ILE A 128 15.82 -10.85 -2.06
C ILE A 128 17.33 -10.79 -1.76
N ASP A 129 17.66 -10.98 -0.48
CA ASP A 129 19.05 -11.03 -0.03
C ASP A 129 19.60 -12.44 -0.26
N THR A 130 20.36 -12.58 -1.36
CA THR A 130 21.00 -13.83 -1.73
C THR A 130 22.16 -13.58 -2.68
N ASP A 131 23.22 -14.37 -2.55
CA ASP A 131 24.29 -14.48 -3.56
C ASP A 131 23.92 -15.44 -4.70
N ARG A 132 22.83 -16.19 -4.55
CA ARG A 132 22.40 -17.16 -5.55
C ARG A 132 21.90 -16.45 -6.79
N HIS A 133 22.18 -17.05 -7.94
CA HIS A 133 21.49 -16.69 -9.16
C HIS A 133 20.03 -17.17 -9.07
N ILE A 134 19.08 -16.25 -9.15
CA ILE A 134 17.64 -16.56 -9.08
C ILE A 134 16.98 -16.64 -10.47
N GLY A 135 17.66 -16.12 -11.50
CA GLY A 135 17.16 -15.96 -12.86
C GLY A 135 17.73 -14.70 -13.50
N GLU A 136 17.60 -14.62 -14.82
CA GLU A 136 18.03 -13.47 -15.62
C GLU A 136 17.14 -12.25 -15.41
N GLU A 137 17.66 -11.05 -15.66
CA GLU A 137 16.83 -9.85 -15.70
C GLU A 137 15.73 -10.00 -16.77
N ARG A 138 14.50 -9.62 -16.41
CA ARG A 138 13.25 -9.83 -17.15
C ARG A 138 12.72 -11.26 -17.16
N ALA A 139 13.36 -12.22 -16.48
CA ALA A 139 12.77 -13.54 -16.29
C ALA A 139 11.40 -13.43 -15.60
N VAL A 140 10.40 -14.12 -16.14
CA VAL A 140 9.01 -14.04 -15.64
C VAL A 140 8.94 -14.68 -14.26
N VAL A 141 8.30 -13.98 -13.33
CA VAL A 141 7.95 -14.52 -12.01
C VAL A 141 6.51 -15.02 -12.07
N ARG A 142 6.29 -16.25 -11.62
CA ARG A 142 4.97 -16.89 -11.62
C ARG A 142 4.50 -17.26 -10.24
N ALA A 143 3.20 -17.11 -10.01
CA ALA A 143 2.48 -17.69 -8.88
C ALA A 143 1.29 -18.48 -9.41
N GLU A 144 1.08 -19.69 -8.90
CA GLU A 144 0.02 -20.61 -9.37
C GLU A 144 0.07 -20.86 -10.91
N GLY A 145 1.28 -20.78 -11.48
CA GLY A 145 1.55 -20.90 -12.92
C GLY A 145 1.29 -19.63 -13.75
N GLU A 146 0.65 -18.61 -13.18
CA GLU A 146 0.36 -17.34 -13.86
C GLU A 146 1.54 -16.38 -13.77
N ALA A 147 1.79 -15.60 -14.82
CA ALA A 147 2.80 -14.54 -14.81
C ALA A 147 2.30 -13.39 -13.93
N ILE A 148 3.03 -13.09 -12.85
CA ILE A 148 2.64 -12.04 -11.90
C ILE A 148 3.67 -10.91 -11.80
N GLY A 149 4.75 -10.97 -12.59
CA GLY A 149 5.84 -10.01 -12.52
C GLY A 149 7.10 -10.51 -13.21
N HIS A 150 8.24 -9.90 -12.88
CA HIS A 150 9.54 -10.29 -13.43
C HIS A 150 10.68 -10.00 -12.45
N VAL A 151 11.81 -10.68 -12.66
CA VAL A 151 13.10 -10.31 -12.08
C VAL A 151 13.51 -8.98 -12.69
N MET A 152 13.68 -7.96 -11.87
CA MET A 152 14.08 -6.64 -12.32
C MET A 152 15.55 -6.37 -12.01
N THR A 153 16.06 -5.22 -12.45
CA THR A 153 17.43 -4.78 -12.18
C THR A 153 17.76 -4.92 -10.69
N SER A 154 18.91 -5.52 -10.40
CA SER A 154 19.38 -5.67 -9.02
C SER A 154 19.61 -4.29 -8.41
N GLU A 155 19.10 -4.10 -7.20
CA GLU A 155 19.26 -2.88 -6.42
C GLU A 155 19.95 -3.27 -5.12
N TYR A 156 20.78 -2.38 -4.58
CA TYR A 156 21.27 -2.52 -3.21
C TYR A 156 22.12 -3.78 -2.92
N GLY A 157 22.76 -4.35 -3.95
CA GLY A 157 23.47 -5.63 -3.83
C GLY A 157 22.56 -6.85 -3.74
N SER A 158 21.25 -6.67 -3.88
CA SER A 158 20.23 -7.70 -3.74
C SER A 158 19.56 -8.01 -5.07
N LYS A 159 19.02 -9.22 -5.18
CA LYS A 159 18.14 -9.57 -6.31
C LYS A 159 16.77 -8.96 -6.08
N MET A 160 16.12 -8.52 -7.14
CA MET A 160 14.89 -7.73 -7.06
C MET A 160 13.80 -8.34 -7.93
N LEU A 161 12.58 -8.41 -7.39
CA LEU A 161 11.39 -8.77 -8.14
C LEU A 161 10.47 -7.56 -8.24
N SER A 162 9.94 -7.29 -9.43
CA SER A 162 8.81 -6.39 -9.61
C SER A 162 7.57 -7.24 -9.83
N LEU A 163 6.67 -7.29 -8.84
CA LEU A 163 5.44 -8.06 -8.88
C LEU A 163 4.22 -7.14 -9.01
N GLY A 164 3.20 -7.59 -9.71
CA GLY A 164 2.04 -6.79 -10.06
C GLY A 164 2.29 -5.86 -11.23
N GLY A 165 1.40 -4.89 -11.37
CA GLY A 165 1.30 -3.95 -12.47
C GLY A 165 -0.08 -4.03 -13.09
N VAL A 166 -0.50 -2.96 -13.75
CA VAL A 166 -1.79 -2.91 -14.47
C VAL A 166 -1.87 -4.03 -15.52
N GLU A 167 -0.73 -4.35 -16.14
CA GLU A 167 -0.59 -5.46 -17.09
C GLU A 167 -1.05 -6.80 -16.47
N HIS A 168 -0.50 -7.17 -15.31
CA HIS A 168 -0.82 -8.44 -14.65
C HIS A 168 -2.18 -8.42 -13.95
N LEU A 169 -2.63 -7.28 -13.43
CA LEU A 169 -3.91 -7.16 -12.73
C LEU A 169 -5.11 -7.11 -13.67
N THR A 170 -4.96 -6.46 -14.83
CA THR A 170 -6.08 -6.14 -15.73
C THR A 170 -5.80 -6.31 -17.22
N GLY A 171 -4.54 -6.35 -17.66
CA GLY A 171 -4.16 -6.51 -19.07
C GLY A 171 -4.20 -7.97 -19.54
N GLY A 172 -3.90 -8.90 -18.64
CA GLY A 172 -3.86 -10.34 -18.90
C GLY A 172 -5.20 -11.07 -18.76
N SER A 173 -5.13 -12.36 -18.43
CA SER A 173 -6.32 -13.17 -18.23
C SER A 173 -6.99 -12.91 -16.86
N LYS A 174 -8.28 -13.26 -16.71
CA LYS A 174 -8.95 -13.19 -15.39
C LYS A 174 -8.23 -14.05 -14.33
N LYS A 175 -7.63 -15.17 -14.74
CA LYS A 175 -6.88 -16.06 -13.85
C LYS A 175 -5.58 -15.40 -13.39
N GLU A 176 -4.86 -14.78 -14.32
CA GLU A 176 -3.65 -13.99 -14.05
C GLU A 176 -3.92 -12.84 -13.09
N GLY A 177 -4.97 -12.05 -13.34
CA GLY A 177 -5.37 -10.95 -12.45
C GLY A 177 -5.73 -11.41 -11.04
N ARG A 178 -6.40 -12.56 -10.90
CA ARG A 178 -6.72 -13.14 -9.60
C ARG A 178 -5.46 -13.64 -8.87
N ALA A 179 -4.59 -14.39 -9.55
CA ALA A 179 -3.36 -14.92 -8.96
C ALA A 179 -2.41 -13.78 -8.54
N THR A 180 -2.31 -12.74 -9.36
CA THR A 180 -1.55 -11.52 -9.04
C THR A 180 -2.12 -10.84 -7.80
N CYS A 181 -3.43 -10.57 -7.77
CA CYS A 181 -4.07 -9.92 -6.63
C CYS A 181 -3.91 -10.73 -5.33
N ASP A 182 -4.11 -12.06 -5.38
CA ASP A 182 -3.93 -12.94 -4.23
C ASP A 182 -2.48 -12.90 -3.70
N ALA A 183 -1.50 -13.08 -4.59
CA ALA A 183 -0.09 -13.04 -4.22
C ALA A 183 0.30 -11.70 -3.58
N LEU A 184 -0.15 -10.57 -4.15
CA LEU A 184 0.12 -9.24 -3.60
C LEU A 184 -0.55 -9.04 -2.23
N LEU A 185 -1.81 -9.41 -2.08
CA LEU A 185 -2.54 -9.27 -0.80
C LEU A 185 -1.88 -10.11 0.29
N ARG A 186 -1.48 -11.34 -0.02
CA ARG A 186 -0.78 -12.22 0.92
C ARG A 186 0.56 -11.65 1.34
N LEU A 187 1.40 -11.24 0.39
CA LEU A 187 2.70 -10.64 0.68
C LEU A 187 2.57 -9.37 1.54
N CYS A 188 1.63 -8.48 1.21
CA CYS A 188 1.37 -7.26 1.97
C CYS A 188 0.82 -7.55 3.38
N ASN A 189 0.10 -8.66 3.56
CA ASN A 189 -0.33 -9.15 4.87
C ASN A 189 0.70 -10.03 5.58
N ARG A 190 1.96 -10.06 5.10
CA ARG A 190 3.07 -10.85 5.65
C ARG A 190 2.80 -12.35 5.65
N GLU A 191 2.01 -12.81 4.69
CA GLU A 191 1.80 -14.22 4.45
C GLU A 191 2.80 -14.76 3.43
N ARG A 192 3.06 -16.06 3.54
CA ARG A 192 3.93 -16.82 2.66
C ARG A 192 3.36 -16.91 1.25
N VAL A 193 4.17 -16.60 0.25
CA VAL A 193 3.87 -16.85 -1.18
C VAL A 193 5.00 -17.64 -1.82
N GLU A 194 4.63 -18.70 -2.56
CA GLU A 194 5.56 -19.46 -3.39
C GLU A 194 5.52 -18.91 -4.82
N VAL A 195 6.69 -18.66 -5.39
CA VAL A 195 6.84 -18.19 -6.76
C VAL A 195 7.89 -19.01 -7.50
N THR A 196 7.73 -19.15 -8.81
CA THR A 196 8.73 -19.74 -9.70
C THR A 196 9.24 -18.71 -10.69
N ILE A 197 10.54 -18.67 -10.91
CA ILE A 197 11.16 -17.83 -11.92
C ILE A 197 11.43 -18.68 -13.16
N ASP A 198 10.94 -18.24 -14.32
CA ASP A 198 11.14 -18.94 -15.58
C ASP A 198 12.64 -19.06 -15.90
N GLY A 199 13.12 -20.30 -16.08
CA GLY A 199 14.54 -20.60 -16.28
C GLY A 199 15.43 -20.38 -15.05
N GLY A 200 14.83 -20.08 -13.89
CA GLY A 200 15.52 -19.75 -12.66
C GLY A 200 15.20 -20.72 -11.52
N VAL A 201 14.77 -20.17 -10.39
CA VAL A 201 14.54 -20.92 -9.14
C VAL A 201 13.07 -20.95 -8.74
N THR A 202 12.71 -21.93 -7.90
CA THR A 202 11.50 -21.84 -7.07
C THR A 202 11.88 -21.20 -5.75
N MET A 203 11.10 -20.22 -5.31
CA MET A 203 11.32 -19.59 -4.02
C MET A 203 10.04 -19.36 -3.24
N VAL A 204 10.21 -19.28 -1.94
CA VAL A 204 9.17 -18.89 -0.99
C VAL A 204 9.58 -17.55 -0.40
N ILE A 205 8.68 -16.59 -0.47
CA ILE A 205 8.88 -15.23 0.02
C ILE A 205 7.79 -14.86 1.03
N GLU A 206 8.20 -14.17 2.09
CA GLU A 206 7.35 -13.68 3.16
C GLU A 206 8.00 -12.42 3.74
N ALA A 207 7.24 -11.34 3.89
CA ALA A 207 7.77 -10.08 4.40
C ALA A 207 8.30 -10.24 5.84
N GLY A 208 9.58 -9.93 6.04
CA GLY A 208 10.24 -10.05 7.34
C GLY A 208 10.77 -11.45 7.70
N LYS A 209 10.71 -12.41 6.77
CA LYS A 209 11.38 -13.72 6.90
C LYS A 209 12.45 -13.91 5.84
N ALA A 210 13.42 -14.75 6.16
CA ALA A 210 14.41 -15.17 5.17
C ALA A 210 13.72 -15.94 4.02
N PRO A 211 14.02 -15.61 2.75
CA PRO A 211 13.47 -16.35 1.63
C PRO A 211 14.00 -17.78 1.60
N ILE A 212 13.19 -18.72 1.12
CA ILE A 212 13.60 -20.11 0.91
C ILE A 212 13.77 -20.33 -0.58
N ILE A 213 14.99 -20.54 -1.06
CA ILE A 213 15.32 -20.70 -2.48
C ILE A 213 15.69 -22.16 -2.74
N ASN A 214 14.96 -22.82 -3.64
CA ASN A 214 15.09 -24.25 -3.94
C ASN A 214 15.13 -25.12 -2.67
N GLY A 215 14.24 -24.82 -1.72
CA GLY A 215 14.13 -25.52 -0.43
C GLY A 215 15.19 -25.13 0.61
N THR A 216 16.13 -24.25 0.28
CA THR A 216 17.18 -23.81 1.22
C THR A 216 16.90 -22.39 1.72
N PRO A 217 16.74 -22.18 3.04
CA PRO A 217 16.56 -20.84 3.60
C PRO A 217 17.85 -20.02 3.48
N GLU A 218 17.72 -18.75 3.09
CA GLU A 218 18.79 -17.77 3.23
C GLU A 218 19.04 -17.42 4.70
N LYS A 219 20.23 -16.90 4.99
CA LYS A 219 20.70 -16.72 6.37
C LYS A 219 21.01 -15.30 6.76
N LEU A 220 21.27 -14.43 5.78
CA LEU A 220 21.80 -13.09 6.00
C LEU A 220 20.83 -12.05 5.47
N MET A 221 20.51 -11.07 6.30
CA MET A 221 19.86 -9.84 5.90
C MET A 221 20.92 -8.81 5.53
N ARG A 222 20.80 -8.21 4.35
CA ARG A 222 21.82 -7.33 3.79
C ARG A 222 21.24 -5.98 3.44
N VAL A 223 22.04 -4.93 3.53
CA VAL A 223 21.71 -3.64 2.90
C VAL A 223 22.96 -3.13 2.21
N GLY A 224 22.85 -2.79 0.94
CA GLY A 224 23.89 -2.01 0.26
C GLY A 224 23.28 -0.85 -0.48
N CYS A 225 23.95 0.29 -0.57
CA CYS A 225 23.54 1.38 -1.47
C CYS A 225 24.75 2.31 -1.66
N GLY A 226 25.74 1.79 -2.37
CA GLY A 226 26.93 2.54 -2.74
C GLY A 226 27.78 3.00 -1.54
N SER A 227 28.77 3.83 -1.85
CA SER A 227 29.77 4.32 -0.89
C SER A 227 29.17 5.08 0.29
N ALA A 228 27.98 5.66 0.16
CA ALA A 228 27.30 6.37 1.24
C ALA A 228 26.81 5.44 2.35
N THR A 229 26.29 4.26 2.02
CA THR A 229 25.77 3.31 3.02
C THR A 229 26.89 2.77 3.90
N ILE A 230 28.01 2.38 3.30
CA ILE A 230 29.21 1.92 4.01
C ILE A 230 29.93 3.08 4.70
N GLY A 231 30.09 4.22 4.01
CA GLY A 231 30.95 5.31 4.47
C GLY A 231 30.31 6.29 5.46
N MET A 232 28.99 6.52 5.36
CA MET A 232 28.28 7.52 6.18
C MET A 232 27.30 6.89 7.16
N PHE A 233 26.71 5.73 6.82
CA PHE A 233 25.58 5.16 7.56
C PHE A 233 25.85 3.81 8.22
N ALA A 234 27.05 3.23 8.11
CA ALA A 234 27.32 1.87 8.60
C ALA A 234 27.04 1.70 10.10
N LYS A 235 27.30 2.72 10.93
CA LYS A 235 27.00 2.67 12.37
C LYS A 235 25.49 2.64 12.66
N GLN A 236 24.69 3.27 11.82
CA GLN A 236 23.23 3.32 11.95
C GLN A 236 22.60 2.00 11.54
N TRP A 237 23.28 1.19 10.73
CA TRP A 237 22.85 -0.17 10.37
C TRP A 237 23.28 -1.23 11.37
N PHE A 238 24.21 -0.92 12.29
CA PHE A 238 24.69 -1.85 13.29
C PHE A 238 23.54 -2.35 14.19
N GLY A 239 23.39 -3.67 14.27
CA GLY A 239 22.32 -4.31 15.04
C GLY A 239 20.97 -4.40 14.31
N HIS A 240 20.86 -3.85 13.09
CA HIS A 240 19.64 -3.93 12.27
C HIS A 240 19.76 -4.91 11.09
N VAL A 241 20.97 -5.17 10.60
CA VAL A 241 21.27 -6.07 9.48
C VAL A 241 22.51 -6.91 9.77
N ASP A 242 22.65 -8.04 9.09
CA ASP A 242 23.82 -8.91 9.24
C ASP A 242 25.03 -8.36 8.49
N GLU A 243 24.81 -7.78 7.29
CA GLU A 243 25.88 -7.24 6.45
C GLU A 243 25.49 -5.90 5.80
N VAL A 244 26.47 -5.00 5.71
CA VAL A 244 26.39 -3.75 4.95
C VAL A 244 27.36 -3.84 3.77
N VAL A 245 26.84 -3.83 2.54
CA VAL A 245 27.59 -4.11 1.30
C VAL A 245 27.58 -2.96 0.28
#